data_AF-A0A961GKK4-F1
#
_entry.id   AF-A0A961GKK4-F1
#
_cell.length_a   1.000
_cell.length_b   1.000
_cell.length_c   1.000
_cell.angle_alpha   90.00
_cell.angle_beta   90.00
_cell.angle_gamma   90.00
#
_symmetry.space_group_name_H-M   'P 1'
#
loop_
_entity.id
_entity.type
_entity.pdbx_description
1 polymer ?
#
loop_
_entity_poly.entity_id
_entity_poly.type
_entity_poly.pdbx_seq_one_letter_code
_entity_poly.pdbx_strand_id
1 'polypeptide(L)'
;LLQFMTAGLPEVAVPSTVHCDHLIQARENGKVDLLAALDGNAEVYDFLESVSAKYGIGFWKPGSGIIHQVVLEQYAFPGGMMIGTDSHTPNAGGLGMVAIGVGGADAVDVMTGFPFNVRWPKLIGVHLTGALDGWSAPKDVILKVAEILTVKGGTG
;
A
#
# COMPACT_ATOMS: atom_id res chain seq x y z
N LEU A 1 9.95 6.99 -7.11
CA LEU A 1 10.13 8.45 -7.27
C LEU A 1 11.34 8.84 -8.12
N LEU A 2 12.54 8.28 -7.90
CA LEU A 2 13.70 8.56 -8.77
C LEU A 2 13.38 8.35 -10.27
N GLN A 3 12.72 7.25 -10.63
CA GLN A 3 12.27 7.01 -12.01
C GLN A 3 11.26 8.07 -12.49
N PHE A 4 10.32 8.49 -11.64
CA PHE A 4 9.38 9.58 -11.99
C PHE A 4 10.11 10.89 -12.30
N MET A 5 11.13 11.23 -11.50
CA MET A 5 11.95 12.43 -11.71
C MET A 5 12.62 12.45 -13.08
N THR A 6 12.97 11.27 -13.62
CA THR A 6 13.56 11.15 -14.97
C THR A 6 12.56 11.35 -16.10
N ALA A 7 11.25 11.29 -15.82
CA ALA A 7 10.21 11.54 -16.83
C ALA A 7 10.10 13.01 -17.24
N GLY A 8 10.69 13.93 -16.46
CA GLY A 8 10.69 15.37 -16.77
C GLY A 8 9.32 16.05 -16.64
N LEU A 9 8.34 15.40 -16.03
CA LEU A 9 7.01 15.97 -15.77
C LEU A 9 7.02 16.88 -14.54
N PRO A 10 6.19 17.93 -14.52
CA PRO A 10 6.15 18.89 -13.41
C PRO A 10 5.43 18.36 -12.18
N GLU A 11 4.44 17.48 -12.34
CA GLU A 11 3.63 16.90 -11.27
C GLU A 11 3.03 15.55 -11.71
N VAL A 12 2.51 14.79 -10.73
CA VAL A 12 1.83 13.51 -10.98
C VAL A 12 0.46 13.71 -11.62
N ALA A 13 0.07 12.80 -12.52
CA ALA A 13 -1.21 12.84 -13.23
C ALA A 13 -2.41 12.40 -12.38
N VAL A 14 -2.19 11.70 -11.27
CA VAL A 14 -3.25 11.19 -10.37
C VAL A 14 -2.89 11.41 -8.91
N PRO A 15 -3.88 11.52 -7.99
CA PRO A 15 -3.61 11.60 -6.56
C PRO A 15 -2.68 10.49 -6.10
N SER A 16 -1.56 10.87 -5.49
CA SER A 16 -0.49 9.96 -5.08
C SER A 16 -0.05 10.29 -3.66
N THR A 17 0.36 9.28 -2.89
CA THR A 17 0.87 9.48 -1.53
C THR A 17 2.07 8.61 -1.22
N VAL A 18 3.01 9.13 -0.45
CA VAL A 18 4.13 8.41 0.15
C VAL A 18 3.88 8.21 1.64
N HIS A 19 4.23 7.04 2.17
CA HIS A 19 4.06 6.66 3.57
C HIS A 19 5.40 6.19 4.14
N CYS A 20 5.81 6.77 5.28
CA CYS A 20 7.09 6.47 5.93
C CYS A 20 6.91 5.48 7.08
N ASP A 21 6.77 4.19 6.77
CA ASP A 21 6.46 3.12 7.73
C ASP A 21 7.47 1.97 7.74
N HIS A 22 8.31 1.81 6.70
CA HIS A 22 9.24 0.67 6.57
C HIS A 22 10.64 0.89 7.19
N LEU A 23 10.97 2.12 7.60
CA LEU A 23 12.32 2.48 8.07
C LEU A 23 12.41 2.70 9.59
N ILE A 24 11.34 2.38 10.33
CA ILE A 24 11.33 2.43 11.79
C ILE A 24 11.56 1.02 12.33
N GLN A 25 12.72 0.78 12.94
CA GLN A 25 13.06 -0.52 13.50
C GLN A 25 12.60 -0.63 14.95
N ALA A 26 11.81 -1.66 15.26
CA ALA A 26 11.46 -1.97 16.64
C ALA A 26 12.70 -2.47 17.42
N ARG A 27 13.03 -1.79 18.53
CA ARG A 27 14.14 -2.16 19.43
C ARG A 27 13.80 -2.01 20.90
N GLU A 28 13.28 -0.86 21.31
CA GLU A 28 12.97 -0.58 22.71
C GLU A 28 11.48 -0.31 22.93
N ASN A 29 10.97 0.77 22.33
CA ASN A 29 9.56 1.16 22.37
C ASN A 29 9.27 2.18 21.28
N GLY A 30 7.99 2.35 20.95
CA GLY A 30 7.58 3.16 19.80
C GLY A 30 8.06 4.62 19.81
N LYS A 31 8.24 5.26 20.97
CA LYS A 31 8.74 6.64 21.03
C LYS A 31 10.23 6.73 20.77
N VAL A 32 11.00 5.89 21.47
CA VAL A 32 12.46 5.86 21.34
C VAL A 32 12.86 5.42 19.93
N ASP A 33 12.21 4.37 19.41
CA ASP A 33 12.49 3.82 18.09
C ASP A 33 12.13 4.81 16.98
N LEU A 34 11.04 5.58 17.12
CA LEU A 34 10.69 6.64 16.18
C LEU A 34 11.74 7.76 16.17
N LEU A 35 12.19 8.22 17.34
CA LEU A 35 13.23 9.25 17.43
C LEU A 35 14.54 8.79 16.81
N ALA A 36 14.94 7.55 17.08
CA ALA A 36 16.13 6.95 16.46
C ALA A 36 15.99 6.82 14.93
N ALA A 37 14.80 6.47 14.44
CA ALA A 37 14.54 6.38 13.00
C ALA A 37 14.54 7.74 12.31
N LEU A 38 14.03 8.78 12.97
CA LEU A 38 14.06 10.16 12.46
C LEU A 38 15.49 10.67 12.28
N ASP A 39 16.38 10.37 13.22
CA ASP A 39 17.80 10.71 13.13
C ASP A 39 18.51 9.85 12.07
N GLY A 40 18.40 8.51 12.18
CA GLY A 40 19.14 7.58 11.34
C GLY A 40 18.73 7.54 9.87
N ASN A 41 17.51 8.01 9.52
CA ASN A 41 17.00 8.02 8.15
C ASN A 41 16.65 9.44 7.66
N ALA A 42 17.15 10.49 8.32
CA ALA A 42 16.82 11.88 8.00
C ALA A 42 16.96 12.19 6.50
N GLU A 43 18.08 11.79 5.88
CA GLU A 43 18.34 12.00 4.44
C GLU A 43 17.22 11.44 3.55
N VAL A 44 16.75 10.23 3.86
CA VAL A 44 15.69 9.56 3.07
C VAL A 44 14.36 10.26 3.27
N TYR A 45 14.02 10.63 4.51
CA TYR A 45 12.77 11.34 4.79
C TYR A 45 12.76 12.74 4.17
N ASP A 46 13.85 13.48 4.23
CA ASP A 46 13.99 14.81 3.62
C ASP A 46 13.89 14.72 2.09
N PHE A 47 14.52 13.71 1.49
CA PHE A 47 14.37 13.43 0.06
C PHE A 47 12.90 13.15 -0.30
N LEU A 48 12.23 12.27 0.45
CA LEU A 48 10.84 11.92 0.16
C LEU A 48 9.89 13.10 0.39
N GLU A 49 10.06 13.89 1.45
CA GLU A 49 9.24 15.08 1.74
C GLU A 49 9.41 16.13 0.63
N SER A 50 10.67 16.45 0.26
CA SER A 50 10.97 17.46 -0.75
C SER A 50 10.50 17.06 -2.15
N VAL A 51 10.72 15.81 -2.56
CA VAL A 51 10.24 15.28 -3.84
C VAL A 51 8.72 15.23 -3.87
N SER A 52 8.08 14.82 -2.77
CA SER A 52 6.62 14.76 -2.71
C SER A 52 6.01 16.15 -2.86
N ALA A 53 6.55 17.15 -2.14
CA ALA A 53 6.13 18.54 -2.27
C ALA A 53 6.34 19.09 -3.69
N LYS A 54 7.47 18.76 -4.33
CA LYS A 54 7.79 19.23 -5.69
C LYS A 54 6.80 18.74 -6.74
N TYR A 55 6.38 17.47 -6.67
CA TYR A 55 5.58 16.83 -7.72
C TYR A 55 4.09 16.65 -7.36
N GLY A 56 3.60 17.31 -6.31
CA GLY A 56 2.18 17.26 -5.92
C GLY A 56 1.75 15.94 -5.28
N ILE A 57 2.64 15.26 -4.56
CA ILE A 57 2.39 13.97 -3.91
C ILE A 57 2.15 14.23 -2.41
N GLY A 58 1.11 13.61 -1.84
CA GLY A 58 0.87 13.67 -0.39
C GLY A 58 1.97 12.93 0.38
N PHE A 59 2.37 13.45 1.55
CA PHE A 59 3.46 12.88 2.33
C PHE A 59 3.01 12.58 3.78
N TRP A 60 2.95 11.30 4.11
CA TRP A 60 2.69 10.80 5.46
C TRP A 60 4.00 10.58 6.21
N LYS A 61 4.25 11.46 7.19
CA LYS A 61 5.50 11.52 7.96
C LYS A 61 5.79 10.23 8.74
N PRO A 62 7.06 9.97 9.11
CA PRO A 62 7.39 8.84 9.97
C PRO A 62 6.55 8.83 11.25
N GLY A 63 5.98 7.67 11.58
CA GLY A 63 5.09 7.51 12.75
C GLY A 63 3.62 7.84 12.49
N SER A 64 3.23 8.18 11.26
CA SER A 64 1.83 8.40 10.86
C SER A 64 0.99 7.12 10.86
N GLY A 65 1.59 5.96 10.61
CA GLY A 65 0.92 4.67 10.55
C GLY A 65 1.42 3.83 9.36
N ILE A 66 1.00 2.57 9.34
CA ILE A 66 1.29 1.65 8.22
C ILE A 66 0.43 2.06 7.03
N ILE A 67 1.02 2.09 5.83
CA ILE A 67 0.39 2.53 4.57
C ILE A 67 -1.03 2.00 4.39
N HIS A 68 -1.24 0.70 4.58
CA HIS A 68 -2.54 0.08 4.33
C HIS A 68 -3.61 0.44 5.35
N GLN A 69 -3.21 0.78 6.58
CA GLN A 69 -4.13 1.27 7.61
C GLN A 69 -4.55 2.70 7.28
N VAL A 70 -3.58 3.56 6.97
CA VAL A 70 -3.85 4.95 6.58
C VAL A 70 -4.70 4.99 5.32
N VAL A 71 -4.43 4.12 4.33
CA VAL A 71 -5.25 3.97 3.13
C VAL A 71 -6.67 3.56 3.46
N LEU A 72 -6.88 2.57 4.32
CA LEU A 72 -8.21 2.12 4.67
C LEU A 72 -9.02 3.22 5.37
N GLU A 73 -8.37 4.02 6.21
CA GLU A 73 -9.03 5.07 6.99
C GLU A 73 -9.28 6.36 6.21
N GLN A 74 -8.44 6.69 5.23
CA GLN A 74 -8.44 8.02 4.58
C GLN A 74 -8.74 8.00 3.09
N TYR A 75 -8.48 6.88 2.39
CA TYR A 75 -8.45 6.85 0.93
C TYR A 75 -9.33 5.76 0.31
N ALA A 76 -9.60 4.67 1.02
CA ALA A 76 -10.38 3.55 0.49
C ALA A 76 -11.88 3.86 0.51
N PHE A 77 -12.57 3.53 -0.59
CA PHE A 77 -14.02 3.67 -0.73
C PHE A 77 -14.58 2.64 -1.73
N PRO A 78 -15.87 2.27 -1.61
CA PRO A 78 -16.50 1.29 -2.50
C PRO A 78 -16.47 1.74 -3.97
N GLY A 79 -16.04 0.84 -4.87
CA GLY A 79 -15.98 1.09 -6.31
C GLY A 79 -14.77 1.90 -6.79
N GLY A 80 -13.90 2.35 -5.87
CA GLY A 80 -12.62 2.95 -6.24
C GLY A 80 -11.64 1.94 -6.83
N MET A 81 -10.60 2.45 -7.50
CA MET A 81 -9.46 1.66 -7.96
C MET A 81 -8.15 2.34 -7.55
N MET A 82 -7.21 1.56 -7.03
CA MET A 82 -5.86 2.04 -6.73
C MET A 82 -4.79 1.00 -7.02
N ILE A 83 -3.57 1.47 -7.22
CA ILE A 83 -2.36 0.65 -7.21
C ILE A 83 -1.44 1.13 -6.09
N GLY A 84 -0.65 0.23 -5.54
CA GLY A 84 0.31 0.55 -4.48
C GLY A 84 1.59 -0.25 -4.66
N THR A 85 2.73 0.36 -4.35
CA THR A 85 4.05 -0.29 -4.45
C THR A 85 4.32 -1.19 -3.23
N ASP A 86 3.34 -2.01 -2.86
CA ASP A 86 3.43 -3.00 -1.78
C ASP A 86 2.49 -4.19 -2.05
N SER A 87 2.88 -5.38 -1.60
CA SER A 87 2.11 -6.61 -1.83
C SER A 87 0.78 -6.68 -1.06
N HIS A 88 0.63 -5.95 0.04
CA HIS A 88 -0.56 -5.97 0.90
C HIS A 88 -1.57 -4.86 0.54
N THR A 89 -1.35 -4.12 -0.56
CA THR A 89 -2.32 -3.16 -1.11
C THR A 89 -3.75 -3.71 -1.25
N PRO A 90 -3.99 -5.01 -1.52
CA PRO A 90 -5.34 -5.59 -1.48
C PRO A 90 -6.13 -5.38 -0.18
N ASN A 91 -5.49 -4.94 0.92
CA ASN A 91 -6.17 -4.58 2.17
C ASN A 91 -7.37 -3.63 1.98
N ALA A 92 -7.27 -2.67 1.06
CA ALA A 92 -8.35 -1.73 0.77
C ALA A 92 -9.62 -2.40 0.20
N GLY A 93 -9.50 -3.64 -0.30
CA GLY A 93 -10.64 -4.48 -0.69
C GLY A 93 -11.64 -4.75 0.44
N GLY A 94 -11.20 -4.63 1.71
CA GLY A 94 -12.11 -4.67 2.86
C GLY A 94 -13.17 -3.57 2.85
N LEU A 95 -12.95 -2.46 2.13
CA LEU A 95 -13.92 -1.38 1.91
C LEU A 95 -14.48 -1.37 0.47
N GLY A 96 -14.42 -2.50 -0.24
CA GLY A 96 -15.01 -2.63 -1.58
C GLY A 96 -14.25 -1.88 -2.68
N MET A 97 -13.00 -1.50 -2.45
CA MET A 97 -12.10 -0.93 -3.44
C MET A 97 -11.33 -2.02 -4.21
N VAL A 98 -11.10 -1.84 -5.50
CA VAL A 98 -10.17 -2.69 -6.26
C VAL A 98 -8.75 -2.15 -6.08
N ALA A 99 -7.93 -2.85 -5.29
CA ALA A 99 -6.59 -2.39 -4.93
C ALA A 99 -5.53 -3.44 -5.27
N ILE A 100 -4.54 -3.05 -6.08
CA ILE A 100 -3.57 -3.99 -6.67
C ILE A 100 -2.14 -3.58 -6.28
N GLY A 101 -1.37 -4.54 -5.76
CA GLY A 101 0.07 -4.36 -5.51
C GLY A 101 0.86 -4.41 -6.82
N VAL A 102 1.79 -3.47 -7.01
CA VAL A 102 2.59 -3.34 -8.25
C VAL A 102 4.04 -2.98 -7.97
N GLY A 103 4.89 -3.00 -9.00
CA GLY A 103 6.24 -2.48 -8.91
C GLY A 103 6.32 -0.95 -8.98
N GLY A 104 7.48 -0.38 -8.68
CA GLY A 104 7.70 1.06 -8.78
C GLY A 104 7.53 1.62 -10.19
N ALA A 105 7.83 0.82 -11.23
CA ALA A 105 7.67 1.23 -12.63
C ALA A 105 6.19 1.38 -13.03
N ASP A 106 5.32 0.43 -12.65
CA ASP A 106 3.87 0.53 -12.94
C ASP A 106 3.24 1.74 -12.24
N ALA A 107 3.69 2.05 -11.01
CA ALA A 107 3.27 3.26 -10.33
C ALA A 107 3.70 4.51 -11.10
N VAL A 108 4.92 4.54 -11.64
CA VAL A 108 5.41 5.64 -12.48
C VAL A 108 4.58 5.79 -13.77
N ASP A 109 4.20 4.70 -14.42
CA ASP A 109 3.34 4.76 -15.61
C ASP A 109 2.04 5.50 -15.30
N VAL A 110 1.33 5.11 -14.25
CA VAL A 110 0.08 5.79 -13.86
C VAL A 110 0.33 7.23 -13.40
N MET A 111 1.39 7.46 -12.61
CA MET A 111 1.78 8.81 -12.19
C MET A 111 2.15 9.72 -13.37
N THR A 112 2.59 9.16 -14.49
CA THR A 112 2.92 9.91 -15.73
C THR A 112 1.76 9.97 -16.72
N GLY A 113 0.61 9.38 -16.39
CA GLY A 113 -0.61 9.39 -17.20
C GLY A 113 -0.70 8.25 -18.23
N PHE A 114 0.23 7.30 -18.20
CA PHE A 114 0.13 6.09 -19.02
C PHE A 114 -0.94 5.14 -18.47
N PRO A 115 -1.61 4.37 -19.35
CA PRO A 115 -2.56 3.36 -18.91
C PRO A 115 -1.89 2.27 -18.06
N PHE A 116 -2.51 1.91 -16.94
CA PHE A 116 -2.14 0.71 -16.20
C PHE A 116 -2.56 -0.54 -16.98
N ASN A 117 -1.60 -1.36 -17.35
CA ASN A 117 -1.86 -2.62 -18.05
C ASN A 117 -1.80 -3.78 -17.06
N VAL A 118 -2.88 -4.56 -17.00
CA VAL A 118 -2.95 -5.76 -16.17
C VAL A 118 -3.46 -6.93 -17.00
N ARG A 119 -2.92 -8.12 -16.76
CA ARG A 119 -3.51 -9.34 -17.31
C ARG A 119 -4.92 -9.48 -16.76
N TRP A 120 -5.89 -9.71 -17.64
CA TRP A 120 -7.28 -9.90 -17.20
C TRP A 120 -7.35 -11.02 -16.15
N PRO A 121 -7.81 -10.71 -14.92
CA PRO A 121 -7.74 -11.65 -13.81
C PRO A 121 -8.79 -12.75 -13.94
N LYS A 122 -8.48 -13.91 -13.39
CA LYS A 122 -9.50 -14.92 -13.07
C LYS A 122 -10.21 -14.55 -11.77
N LEU A 123 -11.33 -15.22 -11.49
CA LEU A 123 -12.10 -15.00 -10.26
C LEU A 123 -12.21 -16.29 -9.44
N ILE A 124 -11.91 -16.20 -8.15
CA ILE A 124 -12.16 -17.25 -7.15
C ILE A 124 -13.27 -16.74 -6.24
N GLY A 125 -14.41 -17.44 -6.23
CA GLY A 125 -15.51 -17.14 -5.32
C GLY A 125 -15.33 -17.87 -4.00
N VAL A 126 -15.23 -17.13 -2.89
CA VAL A 126 -15.27 -17.67 -1.52
C VAL A 126 -16.62 -17.32 -0.91
N HIS A 127 -17.52 -18.31 -0.83
CA HIS A 127 -18.85 -18.13 -0.25
C HIS A 127 -18.81 -18.40 1.25
N LEU A 128 -18.94 -17.35 2.07
CA LEU A 128 -19.00 -17.46 3.53
C LEU A 128 -20.43 -17.77 3.97
N THR A 129 -20.60 -18.78 4.82
CA THR A 129 -21.88 -19.18 5.41
C THR A 129 -21.76 -19.30 6.92
N GLY A 130 -22.84 -19.04 7.66
CA GLY A 130 -22.83 -19.07 9.13
C GLY A 130 -22.29 -17.76 9.73
N ALA A 131 -21.73 -17.85 10.94
CA ALA A 131 -21.12 -16.72 11.66
C ALA A 131 -19.89 -17.20 12.44
N LEU A 132 -18.93 -16.30 12.70
CA LEU A 132 -17.81 -16.56 13.60
C LEU A 132 -18.31 -16.74 15.04
N ASP A 133 -17.68 -17.62 15.81
CA ASP A 133 -18.05 -17.91 17.20
C ASP A 133 -16.81 -18.17 18.08
N GLY A 134 -16.95 -17.94 19.39
CA GLY A 134 -15.91 -18.18 20.38
C GLY A 134 -14.64 -17.38 20.12
N TRP A 135 -13.52 -18.09 19.90
CA TRP A 135 -12.20 -17.50 19.66
C TRP A 135 -11.89 -17.27 18.17
N SER A 136 -12.80 -17.65 17.26
CA SER A 136 -12.58 -17.47 15.83
C SER A 136 -12.67 -16.00 15.43
N ALA A 137 -11.72 -15.57 14.59
CA ALA A 137 -11.58 -14.21 14.11
C ALA A 137 -11.51 -14.14 12.57
N PRO A 138 -11.65 -12.94 11.94
CA PRO A 138 -11.49 -12.79 10.50
C PRO A 138 -10.17 -13.33 9.95
N LYS A 139 -9.10 -13.30 10.77
CA LYS A 139 -7.80 -13.87 10.43
C LYS A 139 -7.87 -15.37 10.12
N ASP A 140 -8.72 -16.13 10.83
CA ASP A 140 -8.80 -17.58 10.67
C ASP A 140 -9.39 -17.96 9.31
N VAL A 141 -10.30 -17.12 8.77
CA VAL A 141 -10.87 -17.33 7.44
C VAL A 141 -9.77 -17.29 6.37
N ILE A 142 -8.94 -16.24 6.35
CA ILE A 142 -7.87 -16.13 5.33
C ILE A 142 -6.76 -17.16 5.55
N LEU A 143 -6.47 -17.54 6.80
CA LEU A 143 -5.54 -18.64 7.08
C LEU A 143 -6.05 -19.97 6.50
N LYS A 144 -7.34 -20.27 6.65
CA LYS A 144 -7.93 -21.48 6.08
C LYS A 144 -7.96 -21.45 4.55
N VAL A 145 -8.27 -20.29 3.94
CA VAL A 145 -8.21 -20.12 2.48
C VAL A 145 -6.78 -20.32 1.98
N ALA A 146 -5.78 -19.77 2.65
CA ALA A 146 -4.37 -19.94 2.31
C ALA A 146 -3.91 -21.40 2.45
N GLU A 147 -4.42 -22.13 3.46
CA GLU A 147 -4.19 -23.57 3.60
C GLU A 147 -4.76 -24.36 2.41
N ILE A 148 -6.00 -24.05 1.99
CA ILE A 148 -6.69 -24.74 0.89
C ILE A 148 -6.03 -24.46 -0.47
N LEU A 149 -5.75 -23.19 -0.76
CA LEU A 149 -5.22 -22.76 -2.06
C LEU A 149 -3.71 -22.89 -2.15
N THR A 150 -3.01 -22.99 -1.02
CA THR A 150 -1.54 -22.90 -0.92
C THR A 150 -1.00 -21.57 -1.47
N VAL A 151 0.32 -21.41 -1.47
CA VAL A 151 0.99 -20.20 -1.98
C VAL A 151 0.87 -19.97 -3.49
N LYS A 152 0.40 -20.98 -4.27
CA LYS A 152 0.26 -20.88 -5.73
C LYS A 152 -1.17 -20.85 -6.23
N GLY A 153 -2.16 -21.19 -5.41
CA GLY A 153 -3.54 -21.35 -5.88
C GLY A 153 -4.22 -20.04 -6.27
N GLY A 154 -3.71 -18.90 -5.81
CA GLY A 154 -4.19 -17.57 -6.17
C GLY A 154 -3.44 -16.88 -7.31
N THR A 155 -2.45 -17.52 -7.94
CA THR A 155 -1.67 -16.89 -9.03
C THR A 155 -2.51 -16.77 -10.31
N GLY A 156 -2.65 -15.56 -10.85
CA GLY A 156 -3.31 -15.27 -12.12
C GLY A 156 -4.23 -14.05 -12.02
#